data_AF-A0AAV5DD24-F1
#
_entry.id   AF-A0AAV5DD24-F1
#
_cell.length_a   1.000
_cell.length_b   1.000
_cell.length_c   1.000
_cell.angle_alpha   90.00
_cell.angle_beta   90.00
_cell.angle_gamma   90.00
#
_symmetry.space_group_name_H-M   'P 1'
#
loop_
_entity.id
_entity.type
_entity.pdbx_description
1 polymer ?
#
loop_
_entity_poly.entity_id
_entity_poly.type
_entity_poly.pdbx_seq_one_letter_code
_entity_poly.pdbx_strand_id
1 'polypeptide(L)'
;MESSAATPIRPPHRNPTAASPSPSPSSLRLWRPAAQRNLRNQWSRLVKAKDDWLAAADEGLSHATALANARYLFRFMPGTDLGALKDMPGIRDKARGKLALREEQYRSMLLSSYQEMVHALSHLVNASRSMRCFSNVPANSAVARYSDCQADVNDSGDGGGIPVFKWLSILEFEGLAQELVDMFVSELMLKVYLVTWRANVNVKKSRYH
;
A
#
# COMPACT_ATOMS: atom_id res chain seq x y z
N MET A 1 64.64 4.45 -24.26
CA MET A 1 64.86 2.99 -24.32
C MET A 1 64.92 2.48 -22.89
N GLU A 2 64.06 1.50 -22.60
CA GLU A 2 63.99 0.55 -21.46
C GLU A 2 64.19 1.06 -20.01
N SER A 3 63.17 1.00 -19.13
CA SER A 3 62.49 -0.17 -18.52
C SER A 3 63.33 -0.86 -17.43
N SER A 4 62.90 -0.73 -16.18
CA SER A 4 63.07 -1.78 -15.16
C SER A 4 61.95 -1.72 -14.13
N ALA A 5 61.43 -2.91 -13.84
CA ALA A 5 60.12 -3.22 -13.29
C ALA A 5 59.95 -2.88 -11.81
N ALA A 6 58.71 -2.52 -11.43
CA ALA A 6 58.22 -2.61 -10.06
C ALA A 6 56.93 -3.44 -10.04
N THR A 7 56.96 -4.51 -9.26
CA THR A 7 55.90 -5.50 -9.01
C THR A 7 54.68 -4.85 -8.35
N PRO A 8 53.43 -5.16 -8.74
CA PRO A 8 52.26 -4.74 -7.97
C PRO A 8 52.09 -5.64 -6.76
N ILE A 9 52.27 -5.09 -5.56
CA ILE A 9 51.95 -5.75 -4.28
C ILE A 9 50.43 -5.87 -4.19
N ARG A 10 49.94 -7.11 -4.28
CA ARG A 10 48.54 -7.47 -4.05
C ARG A 10 48.20 -7.23 -2.56
N PRO A 11 47.15 -6.48 -2.21
CA PRO A 11 46.73 -6.36 -0.82
C PRO A 11 46.26 -7.73 -0.28
N PRO A 12 46.53 -8.03 1.00
CA PRO A 12 46.25 -9.34 1.57
C PRO A 12 44.74 -9.63 1.58
N HIS A 13 44.44 -10.91 1.39
CA HIS A 13 43.11 -11.49 1.49
C HIS A 13 42.33 -10.94 2.69
N ARG A 14 41.18 -10.32 2.40
CA ARG A 14 40.18 -9.96 3.40
C ARG A 14 39.69 -11.26 4.03
N ASN A 15 39.97 -11.45 5.33
CA ASN A 15 39.47 -12.55 6.13
C ASN A 15 37.95 -12.71 5.93
N PRO A 16 37.41 -13.93 5.87
CA PRO A 16 35.98 -14.14 5.88
C PRO A 16 35.43 -13.63 7.22
N THR A 17 34.55 -12.64 7.15
CA THR A 17 33.74 -12.19 8.27
C THR A 17 33.12 -13.42 8.93
N ALA A 18 33.31 -13.54 10.25
CA ALA A 18 32.80 -14.64 11.04
C ALA A 18 31.34 -14.92 10.69
N ALA A 19 31.07 -16.16 10.24
CA ALA A 19 29.70 -16.63 10.08
C ALA A 19 28.99 -16.50 11.44
N SER A 20 27.83 -15.85 11.44
CA SER A 20 26.95 -15.83 12.61
C SER A 20 26.76 -17.26 13.13
N PRO A 21 26.81 -17.49 14.45
CA PRO A 21 26.63 -18.83 15.00
C PRO A 21 25.29 -19.39 14.51
N SER A 22 25.33 -20.56 13.88
CA SER A 22 24.11 -21.22 13.43
C SER A 22 23.20 -21.44 14.63
N PRO A 23 21.91 -21.08 14.56
CA PRO A 23 21.01 -21.16 15.69
C PRO A 23 20.88 -22.60 16.20
N SER A 24 20.93 -22.77 17.52
CA SER A 24 20.82 -24.08 18.16
C SER A 24 19.55 -24.82 17.73
N PRO A 25 19.58 -26.16 17.55
CA PRO A 25 18.41 -26.93 17.13
C PRO A 25 17.17 -26.71 18.00
N SER A 26 17.37 -26.47 19.30
CA SER A 26 16.31 -26.19 20.27
C SER A 26 15.64 -24.83 20.07
N SER A 27 16.39 -23.77 19.73
CA SER A 27 15.81 -22.45 19.45
C SER A 27 15.03 -22.46 18.14
N LEU A 28 15.49 -23.21 17.14
CA LEU A 28 14.79 -23.38 15.87
C LEU A 28 13.46 -24.12 15.99
N ARG A 29 13.40 -25.14 16.85
CA ARG A 29 12.15 -25.88 17.13
C ARG A 29 11.07 -24.98 17.71
N LEU A 30 11.44 -23.97 18.50
CA LEU A 30 10.51 -23.04 19.13
C LEU A 30 10.18 -21.84 18.23
N TRP A 31 11.16 -21.34 17.49
CA TRP A 31 10.99 -20.23 16.55
C TRP A 31 10.05 -20.58 15.41
N ARG A 32 10.20 -21.75 14.77
CA ARG A 32 9.43 -22.09 13.56
C ARG A 32 7.91 -22.04 13.78
N PRO A 33 7.32 -22.65 14.83
CA PRO A 33 5.89 -22.53 15.10
C PRO A 33 5.43 -21.09 15.41
N ALA A 34 6.30 -20.25 15.98
CA ALA A 34 6.00 -18.85 16.20
C ALA A 34 5.99 -18.06 14.89
N ALA A 35 7.02 -18.23 14.05
CA ALA A 35 7.12 -17.63 12.73
C ALA A 35 5.95 -18.02 11.82
N GLN A 36 5.57 -19.30 11.80
CA GLN A 36 4.42 -19.80 11.04
C GLN A 36 3.11 -19.11 11.46
N ARG A 37 2.89 -18.95 12.77
CA ARG A 37 1.71 -18.25 13.29
C ARG A 37 1.73 -16.77 12.92
N ASN A 38 2.88 -16.10 13.07
CA ASN A 38 3.00 -14.70 12.71
C ASN A 38 2.71 -14.48 11.22
N LEU A 39 3.31 -15.27 10.33
CA LEU A 39 3.05 -15.20 8.89
C LEU A 39 1.55 -15.34 8.57
N ARG A 40 0.86 -16.33 9.16
CA ARG A 40 -0.59 -16.48 8.96
C ARG A 40 -1.37 -15.26 9.44
N ASN A 41 -1.00 -14.70 10.58
CA ASN A 41 -1.66 -13.52 11.14
C ASN A 41 -1.44 -12.29 10.26
N GLN A 42 -0.20 -12.01 9.84
CA GLN A 42 0.09 -10.87 8.97
C GLN A 42 -0.53 -11.06 7.58
N TRP A 43 -0.53 -12.27 7.05
CA TRP A 43 -1.22 -12.58 5.80
C TRP A 43 -2.74 -12.34 5.91
N SER A 44 -3.35 -12.73 7.03
CA SER A 44 -4.77 -12.45 7.28
C SER A 44 -5.05 -10.94 7.36
N ARG A 45 -4.14 -10.16 7.97
CA ARG A 45 -4.22 -8.68 7.99
C ARG A 45 -4.06 -8.08 6.61
N LEU A 46 -3.14 -8.60 5.78
CA LEU A 46 -2.98 -8.19 4.37
C LEU A 46 -4.27 -8.43 3.59
N VAL A 47 -4.86 -9.62 3.69
CA VAL A 47 -6.12 -9.95 2.99
C VAL A 47 -7.23 -9.01 3.40
N LYS A 48 -7.39 -8.75 4.71
CA LYS A 48 -8.39 -7.79 5.20
C LYS A 48 -8.15 -6.39 4.65
N ALA A 49 -6.93 -5.87 4.77
CA ALA A 49 -6.60 -4.52 4.30
C ALA A 49 -6.77 -4.39 2.77
N LYS A 50 -6.49 -5.46 2.02
CA LYS A 50 -6.76 -5.54 0.58
C LYS A 50 -8.27 -5.46 0.29
N ASP A 51 -9.11 -6.18 1.04
CA ASP A 51 -10.55 -6.13 0.86
C ASP A 51 -11.12 -4.74 1.23
N ASP A 52 -10.63 -4.13 2.32
CA ASP A 52 -10.96 -2.76 2.71
C ASP A 52 -10.57 -1.74 1.61
N TRP A 53 -9.38 -1.90 1.01
CA TRP A 53 -8.93 -1.07 -0.10
C TRP A 53 -9.84 -1.20 -1.33
N LEU A 54 -10.24 -2.44 -1.67
CA LEU A 54 -11.12 -2.71 -2.83
C LEU A 54 -12.52 -2.13 -2.61
N ALA A 55 -13.07 -2.22 -1.40
CA ALA A 55 -14.35 -1.62 -1.05
C ALA A 55 -14.30 -0.09 -1.20
N ALA A 56 -13.27 0.55 -0.65
CA ALA A 56 -13.07 1.99 -0.81
C ALA A 56 -12.90 2.39 -2.29
N ALA A 57 -12.22 1.56 -3.09
CA ALA A 57 -12.06 1.77 -4.52
C ALA A 57 -13.39 1.72 -5.30
N ASP A 58 -14.28 0.79 -4.95
CA ASP A 58 -15.61 0.67 -5.57
C ASP A 58 -16.51 1.88 -5.19
N GLU A 59 -16.51 2.27 -3.92
CA GLU A 59 -17.20 3.48 -3.46
C GLU A 59 -16.68 4.73 -4.19
N GLY A 60 -15.36 4.87 -4.28
CA GLY A 60 -14.71 5.96 -5.00
C GLY A 60 -15.11 5.99 -6.49
N LEU A 61 -15.20 4.83 -7.15
CA LEU A 61 -15.67 4.73 -8.53
C LEU A 61 -17.14 5.17 -8.66
N SER A 62 -18.00 4.74 -7.74
CA SER A 62 -19.40 5.15 -7.67
C SER A 62 -19.54 6.68 -7.53
N HIS A 63 -18.78 7.29 -6.61
CA HIS A 63 -18.77 8.74 -6.42
C HIS A 63 -18.19 9.50 -7.61
N ALA A 64 -17.12 9.01 -8.23
CA ALA A 64 -16.55 9.59 -9.44
C ALA A 64 -17.55 9.57 -10.61
N THR A 65 -18.32 8.49 -10.73
CA THR A 65 -19.36 8.32 -11.74
C THR A 65 -20.51 9.29 -11.49
N ALA A 66 -21.00 9.37 -10.25
CA ALA A 66 -22.04 10.32 -9.85
C ALA A 66 -21.61 11.78 -10.08
N LEU A 67 -20.35 12.10 -9.78
CA LEU A 67 -19.75 13.41 -10.04
C LEU A 67 -19.71 13.75 -11.54
N ALA A 68 -19.27 12.80 -12.37
CA ALA A 68 -19.25 12.98 -13.82
C ALA A 68 -20.66 13.20 -14.39
N ASN A 69 -21.64 12.44 -13.92
CA ASN A 69 -23.04 12.57 -14.31
C ASN A 69 -23.62 13.91 -13.87
N ALA A 70 -23.36 14.36 -12.64
CA ALA A 70 -23.82 15.66 -12.15
C ALA A 70 -23.28 16.81 -13.02
N ARG A 71 -21.99 16.78 -13.36
CA ARG A 71 -21.35 17.75 -14.26
C ARG A 71 -21.92 17.71 -15.67
N TYR A 72 -22.15 16.51 -16.21
CA TYR A 72 -22.75 16.32 -17.53
C TYR A 72 -24.13 16.97 -17.56
N LEU A 73 -25.01 16.61 -16.62
CA LEU A 73 -26.35 17.18 -16.52
C LEU A 73 -26.32 18.69 -16.33
N PHE A 74 -25.42 19.21 -15.49
CA PHE A 74 -25.27 20.65 -15.27
C PHE A 74 -24.96 21.39 -16.57
N ARG A 75 -24.06 20.85 -17.39
CA ARG A 75 -23.62 21.45 -18.65
C ARG A 75 -24.69 21.38 -19.75
N PHE A 76 -25.42 20.28 -19.84
CA PHE A 76 -26.41 20.06 -20.90
C PHE A 76 -27.83 20.51 -20.52
N MET A 77 -28.06 20.90 -19.27
CA MET A 77 -29.37 21.35 -18.81
C MET A 77 -30.00 22.46 -19.66
N PRO A 78 -29.28 23.47 -20.18
CA PRO A 78 -29.91 24.50 -21.00
C PRO A 78 -30.67 23.94 -22.22
N GLY A 79 -30.16 22.85 -22.82
CA GLY A 79 -30.75 22.20 -23.99
C GLY A 79 -31.55 20.93 -23.69
N THR A 80 -31.67 20.52 -22.42
CA THR A 80 -32.41 19.30 -22.06
C THR A 80 -33.92 19.54 -22.20
N ASP A 81 -34.62 18.63 -22.89
CA ASP A 81 -36.08 18.62 -22.90
C ASP A 81 -36.59 18.22 -21.51
N LEU A 82 -37.36 19.13 -20.90
CA LEU A 82 -37.94 18.93 -19.57
C LEU A 82 -39.37 18.37 -19.66
N GLY A 83 -39.89 18.12 -20.86
CA GLY A 83 -41.25 17.64 -21.09
C GLY A 83 -42.28 18.56 -20.45
N ALA A 84 -43.16 17.98 -19.63
CA ALA A 84 -44.21 18.72 -18.92
C ALA A 84 -43.68 19.78 -17.93
N LEU A 85 -42.40 19.74 -17.56
CA LEU A 85 -41.80 20.70 -16.62
C LEU A 85 -41.25 21.95 -17.31
N LYS A 86 -41.21 22.00 -18.65
CA LYS A 86 -40.59 23.12 -19.39
C LYS A 86 -41.24 24.48 -19.11
N ASP A 87 -42.54 24.49 -18.81
CA ASP A 87 -43.34 25.70 -18.58
C ASP A 87 -43.23 26.18 -17.12
N MET A 88 -42.57 25.41 -16.24
CA MET A 88 -42.40 25.80 -14.84
C MET A 88 -41.28 26.87 -14.72
N PRO A 89 -41.60 28.08 -14.23
CA PRO A 89 -40.63 29.17 -14.16
C PRO A 89 -39.47 28.84 -13.20
N GLY A 90 -38.24 29.09 -13.66
CA GLY A 90 -37.02 28.90 -12.88
C GLY A 90 -36.67 27.43 -12.57
N ILE A 91 -37.34 26.45 -13.18
CA ILE A 91 -37.07 25.02 -12.94
C ILE A 91 -35.62 24.64 -13.29
N ARG A 92 -35.09 25.21 -14.38
CA ARG A 92 -33.71 25.00 -14.82
C ARG A 92 -32.74 25.53 -13.77
N ASP A 93 -32.91 26.77 -13.31
CA ASP A 93 -32.02 27.36 -12.31
C ASP A 93 -32.03 26.58 -10.99
N LYS A 94 -33.22 26.15 -10.54
CA LYS A 94 -33.35 25.28 -9.35
C LYS A 94 -32.66 23.93 -9.56
N ALA A 95 -32.82 23.30 -10.72
CA ALA A 95 -32.14 22.05 -11.03
C ALA A 95 -30.62 22.24 -11.11
N ARG A 96 -30.13 23.37 -11.64
CA ARG A 96 -28.68 23.70 -11.69
C ARG A 96 -28.14 23.87 -10.29
N GLY A 97 -28.85 24.59 -9.43
CA GLY A 97 -28.49 24.75 -8.02
C GLY A 97 -28.40 23.40 -7.30
N LYS A 98 -29.38 22.51 -7.50
CA LYS A 98 -29.37 21.15 -6.94
C LYS A 98 -28.17 20.33 -7.45
N LEU A 99 -27.89 20.38 -8.75
CA LEU A 99 -26.76 19.66 -9.34
C LEU A 99 -25.41 20.20 -8.85
N ALA A 100 -25.26 21.52 -8.69
CA ALA A 100 -24.05 22.12 -8.14
C ALA A 100 -23.79 21.65 -6.70
N LEU A 101 -24.85 21.60 -5.87
CA LEU A 101 -24.75 21.06 -4.51
C LEU A 101 -24.36 19.58 -4.50
N ARG A 102 -24.97 18.77 -5.38
CA ARG A 102 -24.63 17.34 -5.53
C ARG A 102 -23.20 17.14 -6.01
N GLU A 103 -22.73 17.98 -6.93
CA GLU A 103 -21.36 17.96 -7.41
C GLU A 103 -20.36 18.17 -6.27
N GLU A 104 -20.61 19.15 -5.40
CA GLU A 104 -19.79 19.40 -4.21
C GLU A 104 -19.80 18.21 -3.25
N GLN A 105 -20.98 17.64 -2.99
CA GLN A 105 -21.12 16.45 -2.16
C GLN A 105 -20.31 15.26 -2.71
N TYR A 106 -20.45 14.95 -4.00
CA TYR A 106 -19.74 13.81 -4.61
C TYR A 106 -18.23 14.03 -4.65
N ARG A 107 -17.74 15.27 -4.74
CA ARG A 107 -16.30 15.57 -4.59
C ARG A 107 -15.80 15.22 -3.20
N SER A 108 -16.54 15.63 -2.16
CA SER A 108 -16.19 15.34 -0.78
C SER A 108 -16.18 13.84 -0.50
N MET A 109 -17.21 13.12 -0.96
CA MET A 109 -17.29 11.66 -0.83
C MET A 109 -16.15 10.97 -1.58
N LEU A 110 -15.86 11.39 -2.82
CA LEU A 110 -14.74 10.86 -3.59
C LEU A 110 -13.40 11.05 -2.88
N LEU A 111 -13.16 12.24 -2.31
CA LEU A 111 -11.95 12.51 -1.53
C LEU A 111 -11.86 11.61 -0.30
N SER A 112 -12.98 11.40 0.41
CA SER A 112 -13.06 10.48 1.54
C SER A 112 -12.69 9.05 1.13
N SER A 113 -13.22 8.55 0.01
CA SER A 113 -12.86 7.21 -0.49
C SER A 113 -11.37 7.06 -0.81
N TYR A 114 -10.72 8.12 -1.32
CA TYR A 114 -9.26 8.11 -1.50
C TYR A 114 -8.50 8.09 -0.16
N GLN A 115 -8.99 8.78 0.86
CA GLN A 115 -8.41 8.74 2.20
C GLN A 115 -8.52 7.34 2.80
N GLU A 116 -9.67 6.66 2.62
CA GLU A 116 -9.85 5.27 3.05
C GLU A 116 -8.93 4.31 2.29
N MET A 117 -8.74 4.48 0.97
CA MET A 117 -7.74 3.72 0.21
C MET A 117 -6.31 3.91 0.76
N VAL A 118 -5.92 5.15 1.12
CA VAL A 118 -4.61 5.43 1.75
C VAL A 118 -4.51 4.76 3.11
N HIS A 119 -5.59 4.79 3.91
CA HIS A 119 -5.63 4.16 5.22
C HIS A 119 -5.47 2.64 5.11
N ALA A 120 -6.22 1.99 4.23
CA ALA A 120 -6.09 0.56 3.95
C ALA A 120 -4.69 0.20 3.43
N LEU A 121 -4.11 1.03 2.56
CA LEU A 121 -2.74 0.83 2.08
C LEU A 121 -1.70 0.92 3.20
N SER A 122 -1.91 1.79 4.20
CA SER A 122 -1.03 1.84 5.37
C SER A 122 -1.04 0.53 6.15
N HIS A 123 -2.21 -0.12 6.27
CA HIS A 123 -2.32 -1.43 6.90
C HIS A 123 -1.64 -2.53 6.08
N LEU A 124 -1.75 -2.47 4.74
CA LEU A 124 -1.01 -3.38 3.85
C LEU A 124 0.51 -3.27 4.08
N VAL A 125 1.05 -2.04 4.07
CA VAL A 125 2.47 -1.77 4.32
C VAL A 125 2.91 -2.25 5.71
N ASN A 126 2.10 -2.00 6.73
CA ASN A 126 2.42 -2.42 8.09
C ASN A 126 2.45 -3.94 8.21
N ALA A 127 1.47 -4.63 7.63
CA ALA A 127 1.40 -6.09 7.66
C ALA A 127 2.55 -6.73 6.86
N SER A 128 2.93 -6.17 5.70
CA SER A 128 4.06 -6.69 4.91
C SER A 128 5.38 -6.58 5.67
N ARG A 129 5.61 -5.47 6.38
CA ARG A 129 6.82 -5.22 7.17
C ARG A 129 6.88 -5.98 8.50
N SER A 130 5.77 -6.54 8.96
CA SER A 130 5.66 -7.22 10.26
C SER A 130 5.75 -8.74 10.17
N MET A 131 6.17 -9.29 9.02
CA MET A 131 6.21 -10.74 8.78
C MET A 131 7.32 -11.47 9.55
N ARG A 132 8.36 -10.75 9.95
CA ARG A 132 9.48 -11.29 10.72
C ARG A 132 9.08 -11.70 12.12
N CYS A 133 9.82 -12.65 12.68
CA CYS A 133 9.57 -13.20 14.00
C CYS A 133 10.85 -13.15 14.83
N PHE A 134 10.90 -12.18 15.73
CA PHE A 134 12.02 -11.87 16.59
C PHE A 134 11.91 -12.58 17.92
N SER A 135 13.05 -12.93 18.50
CA SER A 135 13.15 -13.44 19.85
C SER A 135 13.00 -12.31 20.87
N ASN A 136 12.10 -12.51 21.82
CA ASN A 136 11.97 -11.69 23.01
C ASN A 136 12.51 -12.51 24.17
N VAL A 137 13.77 -12.26 24.54
CA VAL A 137 14.36 -12.90 25.72
C VAL A 137 14.44 -11.85 26.83
N PRO A 138 13.50 -11.84 27.80
CA PRO A 138 13.74 -11.17 29.06
C PRO A 138 14.93 -11.84 29.76
N ALA A 139 15.80 -11.05 30.39
CA ALA A 139 17.06 -11.50 30.98
C ALA A 139 16.97 -12.70 31.96
N ASN A 140 15.76 -13.06 32.44
CA ASN A 140 15.56 -14.05 33.50
C ASN A 140 14.50 -15.15 33.21
N SER A 141 14.05 -15.38 31.96
CA SER A 141 13.01 -16.40 31.69
C SER A 141 13.51 -17.65 30.96
N ALA A 142 13.18 -18.84 31.48
CA ALA A 142 13.47 -20.13 30.85
C ALA A 142 12.63 -20.43 29.58
N VAL A 143 11.63 -19.58 29.27
CA VAL A 143 10.71 -19.77 28.14
C VAL A 143 11.06 -18.78 27.04
N ALA A 144 11.42 -19.30 25.86
CA ALA A 144 11.60 -18.48 24.67
C ALA A 144 10.26 -17.85 24.25
N ARG A 145 10.20 -16.52 24.18
CA ARG A 145 9.06 -15.76 23.63
C ARG A 145 9.47 -15.19 22.28
N TYR A 146 8.50 -15.04 21.38
CA TYR A 146 8.73 -14.46 20.06
C TYR A 146 7.65 -13.41 19.76
N SER A 147 7.99 -12.37 19.00
CA SER A 147 7.07 -11.33 18.52
C SER A 147 7.38 -10.86 17.10
N ASP A 148 6.52 -10.01 16.56
CA ASP A 148 6.70 -9.26 15.33
C ASP A 148 7.49 -7.94 15.51
N CYS A 149 7.73 -7.52 16.75
CA CYS A 149 8.59 -6.37 17.06
C CYS A 149 10.04 -6.78 17.33
N GLN A 150 10.99 -6.04 16.76
CA GLN A 150 12.42 -6.24 17.01
C GLN A 150 12.82 -5.66 18.38
N ALA A 151 13.25 -6.53 19.29
CA ALA A 151 13.78 -6.14 20.61
C ALA A 151 15.32 -6.12 20.64
N ASP A 152 15.96 -7.06 19.92
CA ASP A 152 17.41 -7.12 19.74
C ASP A 152 17.77 -6.71 18.30
N VAL A 153 18.64 -5.71 18.15
CA VAL A 153 19.10 -5.20 16.86
C VAL A 153 19.88 -6.25 16.07
N ASN A 154 20.50 -7.23 16.75
CA ASN A 154 21.25 -8.30 16.12
C ASN A 154 20.35 -9.46 15.66
N ASP A 155 19.09 -9.50 16.09
CA ASP A 155 18.12 -10.49 15.64
C ASP A 155 17.48 -10.01 14.33
N SER A 156 17.81 -10.68 13.24
CA SER A 156 17.24 -10.43 11.92
C SER A 156 15.76 -10.79 11.83
N GLY A 157 15.24 -11.61 12.75
CA GLY A 157 13.85 -12.09 12.79
C GLY A 157 13.50 -13.11 11.71
N ASP A 158 14.48 -13.56 10.91
CA ASP A 158 14.31 -14.49 9.78
C ASP A 158 14.74 -15.92 10.12
N GLY A 159 15.14 -16.17 11.37
CA GLY A 159 15.60 -17.48 11.83
C GLY A 159 16.87 -17.96 11.16
N GLY A 160 17.70 -17.04 10.65
CA GLY A 160 18.92 -17.35 9.91
C GLY A 160 18.66 -17.89 8.50
N GLY A 161 17.58 -17.44 7.86
CA GLY A 161 17.19 -17.86 6.50
C GLY A 161 16.55 -19.24 6.41
N ILE A 162 16.23 -19.87 7.55
CA ILE A 162 15.66 -21.22 7.56
C ILE A 162 14.21 -21.20 7.04
N PRO A 163 13.83 -22.18 6.19
CA PRO A 163 12.45 -22.30 5.74
C PRO A 163 11.45 -22.41 6.89
N VAL A 164 10.39 -21.60 6.81
CA VAL A 164 9.27 -21.59 7.74
C VAL A 164 8.22 -22.60 7.31
N PHE A 165 7.92 -22.70 6.01
CA PHE A 165 6.97 -23.66 5.45
C PHE A 165 7.60 -24.48 4.33
N LYS A 166 7.93 -25.75 4.61
CA LYS A 166 8.60 -26.67 3.68
C LYS A 166 9.90 -26.05 3.12
N TRP A 167 9.80 -25.35 2.00
CA TRP A 167 10.90 -24.74 1.24
C TRP A 167 10.91 -23.20 1.31
N LEU A 168 9.83 -22.58 1.82
CA LEU A 168 9.68 -21.13 1.84
C LEU A 168 10.17 -20.51 3.16
N SER A 169 11.13 -19.61 3.04
CA SER A 169 11.69 -18.70 4.04
C SER A 169 10.77 -17.49 4.29
N ILE A 170 11.02 -16.75 5.38
CA ILE A 170 10.31 -15.47 5.64
C ILE A 170 10.55 -14.47 4.51
N LEU A 171 11.76 -14.42 3.97
CA LEU A 171 12.12 -13.48 2.91
C LEU A 171 11.26 -13.63 1.65
N GLU A 172 10.91 -14.85 1.28
CA GLU A 172 10.02 -15.11 0.13
C GLU A 172 8.60 -14.60 0.39
N PHE A 173 8.08 -14.74 1.61
CA PHE A 173 6.79 -14.16 1.99
C PHE A 173 6.84 -12.63 2.05
N GLU A 174 7.91 -12.05 2.58
CA GLU A 174 8.13 -10.60 2.57
C GLU A 174 8.17 -10.05 1.14
N GLY A 175 8.88 -10.72 0.24
CA GLY A 175 8.95 -10.35 -1.18
C GLY A 175 7.58 -10.34 -1.83
N LEU A 176 6.81 -11.43 -1.67
CA LEU A 176 5.45 -11.52 -2.21
C LEU A 176 4.52 -10.45 -1.62
N ALA A 177 4.61 -10.20 -0.31
CA ALA A 177 3.83 -9.16 0.34
C ALA A 177 4.20 -7.76 -0.14
N GLN A 178 5.48 -7.50 -0.39
CA GLN A 178 5.97 -6.23 -0.90
C GLN A 178 5.51 -6.00 -2.33
N GLU A 179 5.59 -7.01 -3.21
CA GLU A 179 5.06 -6.92 -4.57
C GLU A 179 3.57 -6.58 -4.60
N LEU A 180 2.79 -7.20 -3.69
CA LEU A 180 1.37 -6.89 -3.52
C LEU A 180 1.16 -5.43 -3.11
N VAL A 181 1.92 -4.94 -2.14
CA VAL A 181 1.87 -3.53 -1.70
C VAL A 181 2.21 -2.59 -2.85
N ASP A 182 3.28 -2.86 -3.59
CA ASP A 182 3.76 -2.02 -4.70
C ASP A 182 2.72 -1.92 -5.83
N MET A 183 1.97 -2.99 -6.08
CA MET A 183 0.83 -2.98 -7.00
C MET A 183 -0.23 -1.96 -6.55
N PHE A 184 -0.65 -2.00 -5.29
CA PHE A 184 -1.66 -1.07 -4.76
C PHE A 184 -1.16 0.37 -4.66
N VAL A 185 0.11 0.59 -4.34
CA VAL A 185 0.74 1.92 -4.39
C VAL A 185 0.66 2.47 -5.81
N SER A 186 1.07 1.67 -6.80
CA SER A 186 1.07 2.08 -8.22
C SER A 186 -0.34 2.38 -8.72
N GLU A 187 -1.32 1.55 -8.35
CA GLU A 187 -2.72 1.77 -8.71
C GLU A 187 -3.27 3.06 -8.08
N LEU A 188 -3.02 3.30 -6.80
CA LEU A 188 -3.46 4.53 -6.12
C LEU A 188 -2.83 5.77 -6.76
N MET A 189 -1.53 5.73 -7.05
CA MET A 189 -0.82 6.82 -7.72
C MET A 189 -1.40 7.12 -9.09
N LEU A 190 -1.73 6.09 -9.88
CA LEU A 190 -2.39 6.26 -11.17
C LEU A 190 -3.76 6.94 -11.01
N LYS A 191 -4.58 6.50 -10.05
CA LYS A 191 -5.89 7.11 -9.81
C LYS A 191 -5.76 8.58 -9.41
N VAL A 192 -4.84 8.93 -8.51
CA VAL A 192 -4.59 10.32 -8.09
C VAL A 192 -4.08 11.17 -9.27
N TYR A 193 -3.16 10.63 -10.08
CA TYR A 193 -2.66 11.29 -11.27
C TYR A 193 -3.78 11.60 -12.26
N LEU A 194 -4.67 10.65 -12.55
CA LEU A 194 -5.77 10.85 -13.50
C LEU A 194 -6.76 11.92 -13.02
N VAL A 195 -7.08 11.95 -11.72
CA VAL A 195 -7.96 12.97 -11.14
C VAL A 195 -7.34 14.37 -11.21
N THR A 196 -6.07 14.49 -10.82
CA THR A 196 -5.34 15.77 -10.82
C THR A 196 -5.06 16.28 -12.23
N TRP A 197 -4.66 15.39 -13.16
CA TRP A 197 -4.49 15.72 -14.57
C TRP A 197 -5.79 16.27 -15.17
N ARG A 198 -6.93 15.62 -14.89
CA ARG A 198 -8.25 16.08 -15.37
C ARG A 198 -8.62 17.45 -14.79
N ALA A 199 -8.27 17.72 -13.54
CA ALA A 199 -8.46 19.06 -12.95
C ALA A 199 -7.60 20.11 -13.67
N ASN A 200 -6.33 19.82 -13.92
CA ASN A 200 -5.40 20.74 -14.59
C ASN A 200 -5.79 21.06 -16.04
N VAL A 201 -6.30 20.08 -16.80
CA VAL A 201 -6.81 20.31 -18.17
C VAL A 201 -8.03 21.23 -18.15
N ASN A 202 -8.95 21.08 -17.19
CA ASN A 202 -10.11 21.95 -17.07
C ASN A 202 -9.73 23.39 -16.72
N VAL A 203 -8.73 23.61 -15.84
CA VAL A 203 -8.22 24.95 -15.51
C VAL A 203 -7.61 25.64 -16.72
N LYS A 204 -6.91 24.90 -17.59
CA LYS A 204 -6.40 25.46 -18.86
C LYS A 204 -7.56 25.85 -19.77
N LYS A 205 -8.55 24.98 -19.96
CA LYS A 205 -9.70 25.25 -20.85
C LYS A 205 -10.57 26.43 -20.38
N SER A 206 -10.68 26.67 -19.07
CA SER A 206 -11.37 27.83 -18.49
C SER A 206 -10.60 29.15 -18.61
N ARG A 207 -9.30 29.12 -18.92
CA ARG A 207 -8.49 30.34 -19.14
C ARG A 207 -8.50 30.85 -20.58
N TYR A 208 -9.09 30.08 -21.50
CA TYR A 208 -9.16 30.41 -22.93
C TYR A 208 -10.59 30.67 -23.42
N HIS A 209 -11.54 30.80 -22.50
CA HIS A 209 -12.93 31.21 -22.72
C HIS A 209 -13.28 32.29 -21.71
#